data_AF-A0A9D4D0M3-F1
#
_entry.id   AF-A0A9D4D0M3-F1
#
_cell.length_a   1.000
_cell.length_b   1.000
_cell.length_c   1.000
_cell.angle_alpha   90.00
_cell.angle_beta   90.00
_cell.angle_gamma   90.00
#
_symmetry.space_group_name_H-M   'P 1'
#
loop_
_entity.id
_entity.type
_entity.pdbx_description
1 polymer ?
#
loop_
_entity_poly.entity_id
_entity_poly.type
_entity_poly.pdbx_seq_one_letter_code
_entity_poly.pdbx_strand_id
1 'polypeptide(L)'
;MTREEKEMYNKGCLSEGPTNDSTKHGKKRMRIRGKYTFRGQEIYSYTFRLLFDIKRCALKSIRQSLNKTGPGPRRHGNTVRKLKHALVFTDVERVVQFICNYAEEFGIPQPAAPRGRDDTAPIYLHSGTTKMNIHKLYKASCQEAGVRFVERISVQSIWSACIPHIKVASHRDDVCATYEKLRKQIWIRYRKRAN
;
A
#
# COMPACT_ATOMS: atom_id res chain seq x y z
N MET A 1 24.15 -3.02 7.51
CA MET A 1 23.61 -4.38 7.67
C MET A 1 22.10 -4.33 7.51
N THR A 2 21.58 -4.93 6.44
CA THR A 2 20.14 -4.98 6.16
C THR A 2 19.41 -5.87 7.16
N ARG A 3 18.08 -5.73 7.25
CA ARG A 3 17.25 -6.57 8.12
C ARG A 3 17.40 -8.06 7.79
N GLU A 4 17.55 -8.37 6.51
CA GLU A 4 17.69 -9.75 6.01
C GLU A 4 19.06 -10.32 6.36
N GLU A 5 20.14 -9.55 6.18
CA GLU A 5 21.48 -9.91 6.64
C GLU A 5 21.53 -10.16 8.14
N LYS A 6 20.90 -9.28 8.94
CA LYS A 6 20.78 -9.48 10.40
C LYS A 6 20.07 -10.76 10.75
N GLU A 7 19.00 -11.08 10.03
CA GLU A 7 18.27 -12.30 10.28
C GLU A 7 19.06 -13.56 9.88
N MET A 8 19.73 -13.55 8.72
CA MET A 8 20.55 -14.67 8.28
C MET A 8 21.73 -14.92 9.24
N TYR A 9 22.38 -13.85 9.71
CA TYR A 9 23.42 -13.95 10.73
C TYR A 9 22.87 -14.56 12.04
N ASN A 10 21.73 -14.05 12.53
CA ASN A 10 21.08 -14.59 13.72
C ASN A 10 20.69 -16.07 13.57
N LYS A 11 20.31 -16.50 12.36
CA LYS A 11 20.03 -17.92 12.05
C LYS A 11 21.29 -18.77 12.09
N GLY A 12 22.40 -18.28 11.56
CA GLY A 12 23.70 -18.97 11.63
C GLY A 12 24.23 -19.13 13.05
N CYS A 13 23.89 -18.21 13.96
CA CYS A 13 24.20 -18.31 15.39
C CYS A 13 23.25 -19.24 16.18
N LEU A 14 22.33 -19.93 15.50
CA LEU A 14 21.52 -21.01 16.08
C LEU A 14 22.06 -22.33 15.56
N SER A 15 22.64 -23.16 16.43
CA SER A 15 23.15 -24.47 16.01
C SER A 15 22.00 -25.47 15.91
N GLU A 16 21.97 -26.28 14.86
CA GLU A 16 21.05 -27.41 14.75
C GLU A 16 21.55 -28.56 15.65
N GLY A 17 20.78 -28.89 16.68
CA GLY A 17 21.03 -30.08 17.52
C GLY A 17 20.14 -31.25 17.07
N PRO A 18 20.53 -32.51 17.34
CA PRO A 18 19.77 -33.68 16.92
C PRO A 18 18.34 -33.64 17.46
N THR A 19 17.40 -34.09 16.62
CA THR A 19 15.98 -34.17 16.92
C THR A 19 15.64 -35.49 17.62
N ASN A 20 15.01 -35.42 18.80
CA ASN A 20 14.31 -36.60 19.33
C ASN A 20 12.93 -36.67 18.67
N ASP A 21 12.78 -37.67 17.80
CA ASP A 21 11.54 -37.99 17.09
C ASP A 21 10.63 -38.85 17.97
N SER A 22 9.82 -38.20 18.80
CA SER A 22 8.46 -38.65 19.12
C SER A 22 7.84 -37.80 20.23
N THR A 23 6.53 -37.63 20.14
CA THR A 23 5.68 -37.25 21.28
C THR A 23 5.12 -38.54 21.90
N LYS A 24 4.67 -38.51 23.16
CA LYS A 24 3.99 -39.66 23.81
C LYS A 24 2.77 -40.21 23.01
N HIS A 25 2.32 -39.49 21.98
CA HIS A 25 1.19 -39.83 21.10
C HIS A 25 1.62 -40.17 19.65
N GLY A 26 2.90 -40.46 19.38
CA GLY A 26 3.35 -40.92 18.06
C GLY A 26 3.30 -39.89 16.92
N LYS A 27 2.89 -38.63 17.17
CA LYS A 27 2.93 -37.57 16.15
C LYS A 27 4.39 -37.17 15.88
N LYS A 28 4.83 -37.31 14.63
CA LYS A 28 6.12 -36.80 14.14
C LYS A 28 6.12 -35.27 14.26
N ARG A 29 6.95 -34.74 15.16
CA ARG A 29 7.16 -33.30 15.29
C ARG A 29 8.66 -33.04 15.25
N MET A 30 9.15 -32.62 14.09
CA MET A 30 10.54 -32.19 13.93
C MET A 30 10.74 -30.88 14.70
N ARG A 31 11.28 -30.96 15.92
CA ARG A 31 11.62 -29.79 16.74
C ARG A 31 13.13 -29.74 16.91
N ILE A 32 13.79 -28.93 16.09
CA ILE A 32 15.18 -28.58 16.30
C ILE A 32 15.27 -27.86 17.65
N ARG A 33 15.90 -28.48 18.66
CA ARG A 33 16.28 -27.81 19.90
C ARG A 33 17.57 -27.05 19.62
N GLY A 34 17.43 -25.89 18.96
CA GLY A 34 18.60 -25.11 18.59
C GLY A 34 19.30 -24.52 19.82
N LYS A 35 20.60 -24.77 19.96
CA LYS A 35 21.44 -24.09 20.95
C LYS A 35 21.76 -22.69 20.43
N TYR A 36 22.00 -21.75 21.33
CA TYR A 36 22.39 -20.40 20.98
C TYR A 36 23.89 -20.32 21.06
N THR A 37 24.55 -19.87 20.01
CA THR A 37 26.00 -19.70 20.01
C THR A 37 26.38 -18.26 19.75
N PHE A 38 27.46 -17.81 20.37
CA PHE A 38 28.10 -16.54 20.08
C PHE A 38 29.60 -16.80 20.02
N ARG A 39 30.23 -16.50 18.87
CA ARG A 39 31.66 -16.78 18.62
C ARG A 39 32.07 -18.23 18.94
N GLY A 40 31.19 -19.19 18.65
CA GLY A 40 31.43 -20.61 18.90
C GLY A 40 31.14 -21.10 20.34
N GLN A 41 30.80 -20.20 21.28
CA GLN A 41 30.43 -20.58 22.65
C GLN A 41 28.93 -20.66 22.83
N GLU A 42 28.46 -21.66 23.59
CA GLU A 42 27.05 -21.79 23.94
C GLU A 42 26.63 -20.73 24.95
N ILE A 43 25.51 -20.07 24.69
CA ILE A 43 24.95 -19.04 25.55
C ILE A 43 23.47 -19.29 25.85
N TYR A 44 22.98 -18.66 26.91
CA TYR A 44 21.56 -18.71 27.25
C TYR A 44 20.69 -17.95 26.25
N SER A 45 19.42 -18.35 26.15
CA SER A 45 18.44 -17.65 25.30
C SER A 45 18.26 -16.18 25.66
N TYR A 46 18.40 -15.84 26.94
CA TYR A 46 18.25 -14.48 27.42
C TYR A 46 19.42 -13.59 26.96
N THR A 47 20.66 -14.06 27.17
CA THR A 47 21.86 -13.36 26.72
C THR A 47 21.91 -13.22 25.20
N PHE A 48 21.48 -14.24 24.46
CA PHE A 48 21.34 -14.14 23.00
C PHE A 48 20.37 -13.02 22.58
N ARG A 49 19.22 -12.87 23.25
CA ARG A 49 18.28 -11.78 22.92
C ARG A 49 18.87 -10.40 23.19
N LEU A 50 19.65 -10.26 24.26
CA LEU A 50 20.31 -9.00 24.62
C LEU A 50 21.43 -8.67 23.63
N LEU A 51 22.35 -9.60 23.36
CA LEU A 51 23.50 -9.40 22.48
C LEU A 51 23.11 -9.00 21.06
N PHE A 52 22.06 -9.61 20.52
CA PHE A 52 21.62 -9.38 19.14
C PHE A 52 20.46 -8.39 19.02
N ASP A 53 20.01 -7.81 20.14
CA ASP A 53 18.85 -6.94 20.25
C ASP A 53 17.61 -7.51 19.52
N ILE A 54 17.11 -8.65 20.02
CA ILE A 54 16.01 -9.40 19.43
C ILE A 54 14.87 -9.58 20.43
N LYS A 55 13.68 -9.07 20.07
CA LYS A 55 12.45 -9.31 20.81
C LYS A 55 12.12 -10.82 20.87
N ARG A 56 11.55 -11.29 21.99
CA ARG A 56 11.16 -12.70 22.18
C ARG A 56 10.28 -13.25 21.04
N CYS A 57 9.33 -12.45 20.55
CA CYS A 57 8.45 -12.82 19.43
C CYS A 57 9.25 -12.99 18.13
N ALA A 58 10.19 -12.08 17.83
CA ALA A 58 11.02 -12.17 16.65
C ALA A 58 11.92 -13.43 16.68
N LEU A 59 12.51 -13.75 17.84
CA LEU A 59 13.31 -14.97 18.01
C LEU A 59 12.49 -16.24 17.79
N LYS A 60 11.24 -16.26 18.27
CA LYS A 60 10.29 -17.37 18.03
C LYS A 60 10.01 -17.54 16.53
N SER A 61 9.79 -16.45 15.80
CA SER A 61 9.56 -16.47 14.35
C SER A 61 10.81 -16.90 13.56
N ILE A 62 12.00 -16.45 13.96
CA ILE A 62 13.28 -16.88 13.36
C ILE A 62 13.45 -18.40 13.49
N ARG A 63 13.23 -18.95 14.69
CA ARG A 63 13.28 -20.41 14.92
C ARG A 63 12.26 -21.18 14.09
N GLN A 64 11.02 -20.68 14.01
CA GLN A 64 9.99 -21.33 13.20
C GLN A 64 10.35 -21.33 11.70
N SER A 65 10.96 -20.25 11.22
CA SER A 65 11.43 -20.19 9.83
C SER A 65 12.63 -21.10 9.60
N LEU A 66 13.60 -21.12 10.52
CA LEU A 66 14.75 -22.02 10.46
C LEU A 66 14.29 -23.47 10.34
N ASN A 67 13.34 -23.89 11.18
CA ASN A 67 12.80 -25.24 11.14
C ASN A 67 12.01 -25.59 9.86
N LYS A 68 11.46 -24.59 9.15
CA LYS A 68 10.61 -24.82 7.97
C LYS A 68 11.38 -24.72 6.66
N THR A 69 12.35 -23.80 6.57
CA THR A 69 12.99 -23.39 5.32
C THR A 69 14.51 -23.37 5.44
N GLY A 70 15.07 -23.59 6.63
CA GLY A 70 16.51 -23.56 6.88
C GLY A 70 17.09 -22.14 7.01
N PRO A 71 18.41 -21.99 6.83
CA PRO A 71 19.16 -20.77 7.13
C PRO A 71 18.92 -19.60 6.16
N GLY A 72 18.15 -19.79 5.08
CA GLY A 72 17.85 -18.74 4.10
C GLY A 72 16.92 -17.61 4.60
N PRO A 73 16.73 -16.53 3.82
CA PRO A 73 15.86 -15.43 4.19
C PRO A 73 14.39 -15.89 4.29
N ARG A 74 13.61 -15.24 5.18
CA ARG A 74 12.18 -15.51 5.30
C ARG A 74 11.44 -15.06 4.05
N ARG A 75 10.87 -16.02 3.32
CA ARG A 75 9.92 -15.73 2.24
C ARG A 75 8.51 -15.57 2.83
N HIS A 76 7.84 -14.47 2.49
CA HIS A 76 6.45 -14.26 2.89
C HIS A 76 5.52 -15.17 2.06
N GLY A 77 4.44 -15.68 2.66
CA GLY A 77 3.52 -16.59 1.97
C GLY A 77 2.87 -15.97 0.72
N ASN A 78 2.72 -14.64 0.70
CA ASN A 78 2.16 -13.90 -0.43
C ASN A 78 3.18 -13.58 -1.54
N THR A 79 4.45 -13.96 -1.39
CA THR A 79 5.47 -13.65 -2.41
C THR A 79 5.25 -14.46 -3.70
N VAL A 80 4.66 -15.65 -3.62
CA VAL A 80 4.45 -16.54 -4.78
C VAL A 80 3.02 -16.48 -5.32
N ARG A 81 2.04 -16.12 -4.49
CA ARG A 81 0.62 -16.17 -4.85
C ARG A 81 0.05 -14.76 -4.99
N LYS A 82 -0.29 -14.38 -6.23
CA LYS A 82 -1.18 -13.23 -6.45
C LYS A 82 -2.53 -13.51 -5.78
N LEU A 83 -3.03 -12.57 -4.98
CA LEU A 83 -4.34 -12.71 -4.36
C LEU A 83 -5.40 -12.89 -5.46
N LYS A 84 -6.40 -13.75 -5.23
CA LYS A 84 -7.52 -13.98 -6.17
C LYS A 84 -8.23 -12.68 -6.57
N HIS A 85 -8.21 -11.69 -5.67
CA HIS A 85 -8.83 -10.37 -5.86
C HIS A 85 -7.82 -9.27 -6.16
N ALA A 86 -6.58 -9.62 -6.54
CA ALA A 86 -5.63 -8.64 -7.03
C ALA A 86 -6.25 -7.90 -8.23
N LEU A 87 -5.98 -6.60 -8.30
CA LEU A 87 -6.37 -5.78 -9.44
C LEU A 87 -5.52 -6.19 -10.63
N VAL A 88 -6.16 -6.44 -11.76
CA VAL A 88 -5.47 -6.58 -13.04
C VAL A 88 -5.48 -5.26 -13.78
N PHE A 89 -4.60 -5.10 -14.79
CA PHE A 89 -4.53 -3.87 -15.57
C PHE A 89 -5.88 -3.47 -16.18
N THR A 90 -6.64 -4.46 -16.70
CA THR A 90 -7.97 -4.23 -17.27
C THR A 90 -8.99 -3.71 -16.26
N ASP A 91 -8.82 -4.01 -14.96
CA ASP A 91 -9.66 -3.44 -13.90
C ASP A 91 -9.35 -1.94 -13.73
N VAL A 92 -8.06 -1.58 -13.76
CA VAL A 92 -7.59 -0.19 -13.64
C VAL A 92 -8.03 0.62 -14.84
N GLU A 93 -7.80 0.10 -16.04
CA GLU A 93 -8.17 0.75 -17.30
C GLU A 93 -9.68 1.04 -17.35
N ARG A 94 -10.52 0.07 -17.00
CA ARG A 94 -11.98 0.25 -16.98
C ARG A 94 -12.42 1.33 -15.99
N VAL A 95 -11.81 1.37 -14.80
CA VAL A 95 -12.10 2.43 -13.81
C VAL A 95 -11.71 3.81 -14.35
N VAL A 96 -10.52 3.92 -14.96
CA VAL A 96 -10.03 5.18 -15.54
C VAL A 96 -10.96 5.63 -16.67
N GLN A 97 -11.25 4.74 -17.63
CA GLN A 97 -12.16 5.02 -18.75
C GLN A 97 -13.53 5.47 -18.27
N PHE A 98 -14.12 4.77 -17.30
CA PHE A 98 -15.43 5.15 -16.75
C PHE A 98 -15.41 6.57 -16.18
N ILE A 99 -14.40 6.91 -15.37
CA ILE A 99 -14.32 8.25 -14.74
C ILE A 99 -14.01 9.33 -15.78
N CYS A 100 -13.16 9.05 -16.77
CA CYS A 100 -12.90 9.98 -17.88
C CYS A 100 -14.17 10.28 -18.66
N ASN A 101 -14.92 9.25 -19.07
CA ASN A 101 -16.18 9.42 -19.81
C ASN A 101 -17.20 10.21 -18.97
N TYR A 102 -17.30 9.91 -17.67
CA TYR A 102 -18.16 10.65 -16.76
C TYR A 102 -17.74 12.13 -16.63
N ALA A 103 -16.43 12.41 -16.61
CA ALA A 103 -15.91 13.76 -16.55
C ALA A 103 -16.03 14.52 -17.88
N GLU A 104 -16.04 13.82 -19.01
CA GLU A 104 -16.30 14.41 -20.32
C GLU A 104 -17.76 14.84 -20.45
N GLU A 105 -18.71 14.06 -19.91
CA GLU A 105 -20.14 14.37 -19.96
C GLU A 105 -20.58 15.40 -18.90
N PHE A 106 -20.09 15.29 -17.67
CA PHE A 106 -20.56 16.09 -16.53
C PHE A 106 -19.50 17.02 -15.93
N GLY A 107 -18.26 16.93 -16.39
CA GLY A 107 -17.17 17.75 -15.87
C GLY A 107 -17.16 19.14 -16.49
N ILE A 108 -16.85 20.11 -15.66
CA ILE A 108 -16.64 21.50 -16.07
C ILE A 108 -15.12 21.73 -16.08
N PRO A 109 -14.48 21.83 -17.26
CA PRO A 109 -13.07 22.15 -17.33
C PRO A 109 -12.85 23.57 -16.80
N GLN A 110 -11.86 23.74 -15.94
CA GLN A 110 -11.55 25.06 -15.43
C GLN A 110 -10.98 25.94 -16.56
N PRO A 111 -11.55 27.13 -16.82
CA PRO A 111 -11.08 28.02 -17.89
C PRO A 111 -9.71 28.67 -17.62
N ALA A 112 -9.16 28.52 -16.42
CA ALA A 112 -7.89 29.12 -16.02
C ALA A 112 -6.77 28.08 -15.94
N ALA A 113 -5.57 28.49 -16.36
CA ALA A 113 -4.33 27.72 -16.34
C ALA A 113 -4.07 27.01 -14.99
N PRO A 114 -3.31 25.91 -15.00
CA PRO A 114 -3.05 25.11 -13.81
C PRO A 114 -2.65 25.95 -12.59
N ARG A 115 -3.26 25.69 -11.44
CA ARG A 115 -2.99 26.46 -10.22
C ARG A 115 -1.69 25.97 -9.58
N GLY A 116 -0.66 26.82 -9.57
CA GLY A 116 0.57 26.55 -8.81
C GLY A 116 1.48 25.52 -9.48
N ARG A 117 1.64 24.34 -8.87
CA ARG A 117 2.57 23.27 -9.30
C ARG A 117 1.89 22.14 -10.08
N ASP A 118 0.60 22.27 -10.35
CA ASP A 118 -0.14 21.30 -11.16
C ASP A 118 0.23 21.55 -12.64
N ASP A 119 0.57 20.50 -13.40
CA ASP A 119 0.90 20.64 -14.84
C ASP A 119 -0.37 20.62 -15.73
N THR A 120 -1.47 20.05 -15.23
CA THR A 120 -2.71 19.85 -15.98
C THR A 120 -3.86 20.64 -15.36
N ALA A 121 -4.66 21.32 -16.19
CA ALA A 121 -5.83 22.04 -15.72
C ALA A 121 -6.85 21.07 -15.11
N PRO A 122 -7.40 21.37 -13.92
CA PRO A 122 -8.36 20.47 -13.29
C PRO A 122 -9.70 20.47 -14.02
N ILE A 123 -10.32 19.29 -14.09
CA ILE A 123 -11.71 19.10 -14.50
C ILE A 123 -12.53 18.91 -13.23
N TYR A 124 -13.53 19.76 -13.03
CA TYR A 124 -14.36 19.72 -11.84
C TYR A 124 -15.70 19.06 -12.10
N LEU A 125 -15.98 17.98 -11.39
CA LEU A 125 -17.32 17.38 -11.29
C LEU A 125 -18.17 18.20 -10.33
N HIS A 126 -19.48 18.20 -10.54
CA HIS A 126 -20.43 18.97 -9.72
C HIS A 126 -20.30 18.67 -8.22
N SER A 127 -20.43 19.69 -7.36
CA SER A 127 -20.25 19.57 -5.90
C SER A 127 -21.28 18.63 -5.23
N GLY A 128 -22.46 18.48 -5.85
CA GLY A 128 -23.49 17.53 -5.42
C GLY A 128 -23.19 16.05 -5.75
N THR A 129 -22.21 15.77 -6.62
CA THR A 129 -21.83 14.39 -6.95
C THR A 129 -20.63 13.95 -6.10
N THR A 130 -20.85 12.96 -5.25
CA THR A 130 -19.77 12.42 -4.41
C THR A 130 -19.04 11.29 -5.14
N LYS A 131 -17.77 11.03 -4.76
CA LYS A 131 -17.04 9.85 -5.24
C LYS A 131 -17.79 8.54 -4.97
N MET A 132 -18.62 8.50 -3.94
CA MET A 132 -19.49 7.36 -3.64
C MET A 132 -20.62 7.22 -4.68
N ASN A 133 -21.27 8.31 -5.08
CA ASN A 133 -22.32 8.28 -6.09
C ASN A 133 -21.76 7.79 -7.43
N ILE A 134 -20.59 8.30 -7.81
CA ILE A 134 -19.90 7.89 -9.04
C ILE A 134 -19.50 6.41 -8.97
N HIS A 135 -19.02 5.94 -7.82
CA HIS A 135 -18.73 4.51 -7.63
C HIS A 135 -19.99 3.63 -7.74
N LYS A 136 -21.14 4.09 -7.25
CA LYS A 136 -22.42 3.38 -7.42
C LYS A 136 -22.81 3.25 -8.90
N LEU A 137 -22.66 4.33 -9.68
CA LEU A 137 -22.91 4.31 -11.12
C LEU A 137 -21.95 3.37 -11.85
N TYR A 138 -20.66 3.41 -11.52
CA TYR A 138 -19.66 2.47 -12.04
C TYR A 138 -20.00 1.02 -11.71
N LYS A 139 -20.45 0.76 -10.48
CA LYS A 139 -20.83 -0.58 -10.05
C LYS A 139 -22.05 -1.08 -10.82
N ALA A 140 -23.06 -0.23 -11.01
CA ALA A 140 -24.25 -0.55 -11.79
C ALA A 140 -23.87 -0.87 -13.26
N SER A 141 -23.06 -0.02 -13.90
CA SER A 141 -22.64 -0.26 -15.29
C SER A 141 -21.82 -1.55 -15.46
N CYS A 142 -20.98 -1.88 -14.47
CA CYS A 142 -20.25 -3.15 -14.48
C CYS A 142 -21.17 -4.35 -14.29
N GLN A 143 -22.21 -4.24 -13.45
CA GLN A 143 -23.19 -5.30 -13.23
C GLN A 143 -24.04 -5.53 -14.49
N GLU A 144 -24.47 -4.47 -15.16
CA GLU A 144 -25.21 -4.54 -16.43
C GLU A 144 -24.38 -5.18 -17.55
N ALA A 145 -23.10 -4.82 -17.64
CA ALA A 145 -22.17 -5.41 -18.61
C ALA A 145 -21.68 -6.83 -18.22
N GLY A 146 -22.09 -7.36 -17.06
CA GLY A 146 -21.66 -8.68 -16.57
C GLY A 146 -20.16 -8.78 -16.28
N VAL A 147 -19.48 -7.65 -16.04
CA VAL A 147 -18.03 -7.61 -15.78
C VAL A 147 -17.72 -7.48 -14.29
N ARG A 148 -16.53 -7.95 -13.89
CA ARG A 148 -16.02 -7.75 -12.54
C ARG A 148 -15.88 -6.26 -12.23
N PHE A 149 -16.48 -5.81 -11.13
CA PHE A 149 -16.33 -4.46 -10.62
C PHE A 149 -15.22 -4.36 -9.55
N VAL A 150 -14.65 -3.17 -9.43
CA VAL A 150 -13.68 -2.81 -8.40
C VAL A 150 -14.38 -2.14 -7.21
N GLU A 151 -13.95 -2.47 -6.00
CA GLU A 151 -14.50 -1.88 -4.77
C GLU A 151 -14.09 -0.42 -4.55
N ARG A 152 -14.92 0.30 -3.79
CA ARG A 152 -14.85 1.77 -3.68
C ARG A 152 -13.47 2.31 -3.31
N ILE A 153 -12.80 1.69 -2.34
CA ILE A 153 -11.49 2.15 -1.85
C ILE A 153 -10.43 2.03 -2.95
N SER A 154 -10.46 0.92 -3.67
CA SER A 154 -9.56 0.68 -4.81
C SER A 154 -9.84 1.65 -5.95
N VAL A 155 -11.10 1.92 -6.27
CA VAL A 155 -11.48 2.95 -7.27
C VAL A 155 -10.94 4.32 -6.86
N GLN A 156 -11.09 4.72 -5.60
CA GLN A 156 -10.58 5.99 -5.11
C GLN A 156 -9.03 6.06 -5.18
N SER A 157 -8.35 4.96 -4.91
CA SER A 157 -6.89 4.86 -5.05
C SER A 157 -6.46 4.97 -6.51
N ILE A 158 -7.13 4.26 -7.43
CA ILE A 158 -6.86 4.32 -8.88
C ILE A 158 -7.08 5.74 -9.38
N TRP A 159 -8.22 6.37 -9.03
CA TRP A 159 -8.54 7.73 -9.42
C TRP A 159 -7.41 8.69 -8.99
N SER A 160 -7.02 8.66 -7.73
CA SER A 160 -6.01 9.58 -7.20
C SER A 160 -4.62 9.37 -7.82
N ALA A 161 -4.31 8.14 -8.27
CA ALA A 161 -3.02 7.81 -8.88
C ALA A 161 -2.98 8.09 -10.39
N CYS A 162 -4.03 7.75 -11.13
CA CYS A 162 -4.05 7.77 -12.60
C CYS A 162 -4.63 9.06 -13.17
N ILE A 163 -5.62 9.66 -12.51
CA ILE A 163 -6.38 10.82 -13.01
C ILE A 163 -6.59 11.87 -11.91
N PRO A 164 -5.51 12.39 -11.28
CA PRO A 164 -5.61 13.34 -10.17
C PRO A 164 -6.19 14.71 -10.58
N HIS A 165 -6.19 15.02 -11.88
CA HIS A 165 -6.71 16.27 -12.43
C HIS A 165 -8.24 16.31 -12.45
N ILE A 166 -8.93 15.16 -12.44
CA ILE A 166 -10.39 15.10 -12.32
C ILE A 166 -10.75 15.13 -10.83
N LYS A 167 -11.48 16.15 -10.39
CA LYS A 167 -11.80 16.39 -8.97
C LYS A 167 -13.29 16.66 -8.80
N VAL A 168 -13.85 16.26 -7.66
CA VAL A 168 -15.18 16.73 -7.25
C VAL A 168 -15.03 18.15 -6.71
N ALA A 169 -15.82 19.09 -7.21
CA ALA A 169 -15.78 20.49 -6.79
C ALA A 169 -16.09 20.63 -5.29
N SER A 170 -15.23 21.33 -4.57
CA SER A 170 -15.57 21.89 -3.26
C SER A 170 -16.20 23.27 -3.42
N HIS A 171 -16.88 23.78 -2.39
CA HIS A 171 -17.33 25.18 -2.32
C HIS A 171 -16.21 26.20 -2.58
N ARG A 172 -14.94 25.82 -2.35
CA ARG A 172 -13.78 26.67 -2.63
C ARG A 172 -13.33 26.65 -4.10
N ASP A 173 -13.81 25.68 -4.86
CA ASP A 173 -13.50 25.51 -6.29
C ASP A 173 -14.54 26.18 -7.19
N ASP A 174 -15.74 26.49 -6.66
CA ASP A 174 -16.73 27.34 -7.29
C ASP A 174 -16.25 28.80 -7.23
N VAL A 175 -15.44 29.17 -8.21
CA VAL A 175 -14.87 30.52 -8.31
C VAL A 175 -15.70 31.28 -9.34
N CYS A 176 -16.71 32.02 -8.87
CA CYS A 176 -17.37 33.00 -9.72
C CYS A 176 -16.36 34.06 -10.20
N ALA A 177 -16.63 34.73 -11.32
CA ALA A 177 -15.70 35.69 -11.93
C ALA A 177 -15.20 36.76 -10.95
N THR A 178 -16.04 37.19 -10.02
CA THR A 178 -15.71 38.13 -8.94
C THR A 178 -14.64 37.57 -8.00
N TYR A 179 -14.78 36.31 -7.59
CA TYR A 179 -13.85 35.63 -6.71
C TYR A 179 -12.51 35.34 -7.40
N GLU A 180 -12.53 35.04 -8.70
CA GLU A 180 -11.32 34.86 -9.53
C GLU A 180 -10.52 36.17 -9.60
N LYS A 181 -11.21 37.30 -9.76
CA LYS A 181 -10.60 38.64 -9.79
C LYS A 181 -9.97 39.02 -8.45
N LEU A 182 -10.68 38.79 -7.34
CA LEU A 182 -10.17 39.00 -5.98
C LEU A 182 -8.93 38.13 -5.71
N ARG A 183 -8.97 36.85 -6.09
CA ARG A 183 -7.86 35.92 -5.93
C ARG A 183 -6.61 36.36 -6.71
N LYS A 184 -6.77 36.79 -7.97
CA LYS A 184 -5.68 37.35 -8.79
C LYS A 184 -5.04 38.58 -8.13
N GLN A 185 -5.86 39.49 -7.58
CA GLN A 185 -5.35 40.67 -6.87
C GLN A 185 -4.55 40.31 -5.62
N ILE A 186 -5.00 39.33 -4.84
CA ILE A 186 -4.28 38.84 -3.67
C ILE A 186 -2.92 38.25 -4.08
N TRP A 187 -2.89 37.42 -5.12
CA TRP A 187 -1.65 36.79 -5.58
C TRP A 187 -0.62 37.82 -6.09
N ILE A 188 -1.06 38.82 -6.86
CA ILE A 188 -0.21 39.93 -7.30
C ILE A 188 0.38 40.68 -6.10
N ARG A 189 -0.42 40.93 -5.05
CA ARG A 189 0.05 41.59 -3.83
C ARG A 189 1.12 40.79 -3.09
N TYR A 190 0.96 39.47 -2.95
CA TYR A 190 1.97 38.61 -2.34
C TYR A 190 3.28 38.58 -3.16
N ARG A 191 3.18 38.50 -4.49
CA ARG A 191 4.35 38.47 -5.38
C ARG A 191 5.12 39.79 -5.39
N LYS A 192 4.43 40.94 -5.27
CA LYS A 192 5.07 42.27 -5.12
C LYS A 192 5.72 42.49 -3.76
N ARG A 193 5.37 41.71 -2.73
CA ARG A 193 5.94 41.81 -1.37
C ARG A 193 7.19 40.96 -1.16
N ALA A 194 7.45 40.04 -2.08
CA ALA A 194 8.58 39.09 -2.03
C ALA A 194 9.77 39.51 -2.92
N ASN A 195 9.62 40.61 -3.67
CA ASN A 195 10.70 41.35 -4.35
C ASN A 195 10.88 42.68 -3.62
#